data_AF-A0A9W5F6J6-F1
#
_entry.id   AF-A0A9W5F6J6-F1
#
_cell.length_a   1.000
_cell.length_b   1.000
_cell.length_c   1.000
_cell.angle_alpha   90.00
_cell.angle_beta   90.00
_cell.angle_gamma   90.00
#
_symmetry.space_group_name_H-M   'P 1'
#
loop_
_entity.id
_entity.type
_entity.pdbx_description
1 polymer ?
#
loop_
_entity_poly.entity_id
_entity_poly.type
_entity_poly.pdbx_seq_one_letter_code
_entity_poly.pdbx_strand_id
1 'polypeptide(L)'
;MGVADLFKTAPKEVTRYFDGKASLPTFDWRDIAPEEHAFSFTVAKSAGYDILDDIRSAISEAITGKTPFEEFQRNLMPVLQQKGWWGKALAIDPETGEEKLVQLGSPRRLRTIYWANTMSAHAAGEWERTQRNKDFLPFLVYTLSTAERKRLEHEGWVGIVAPVDDPIWNRLYPPNGWGCMCGVRQISRSEAIRLGWREDTPVMPLVEKPWVNKRTGETRMVPVGIDPGWDTNPGKYRGQNVSRFLEERLGSMPADRQRIAIRDIVRSPLLQAMAGGKMPKSYLPVAQMPGAAVEALGASTSVVRLSSDSLTHILQERAERGLNLDNIEAAIEVITNPAAIIRSASTNAVALLGKSSEGFWWRLAVKTAGNGSEWWLTSFHRKSYAETYKVIERAKRAGNLIEGD
;
A
#
# COMPACT_ATOMS: atom_id res chain seq x y z
N MET A 1 22.47 18.06 -15.95
CA MET A 1 22.60 17.80 -14.51
C MET A 1 24.01 17.26 -14.28
N GLY A 2 24.85 17.97 -13.54
CA GLY A 2 26.27 17.58 -13.36
C GLY A 2 26.42 16.37 -12.43
N VAL A 3 27.52 15.63 -12.53
CA VAL A 3 27.79 14.44 -11.67
C VAL A 3 27.78 14.81 -10.17
N ALA A 4 28.17 16.03 -9.82
CA ALA A 4 28.12 16.54 -8.45
C ALA A 4 26.70 16.75 -7.91
N ASP A 5 25.71 16.99 -8.77
CA ASP A 5 24.32 17.17 -8.36
C ASP A 5 23.59 15.83 -8.11
N LEU A 6 24.08 14.73 -8.71
CA LEU A 6 23.50 13.39 -8.53
C LEU A 6 23.59 12.86 -7.09
N PHE A 7 24.53 13.37 -6.28
CA PHE A 7 24.72 12.96 -4.89
C PHE A 7 24.06 13.89 -3.87
N LYS A 8 23.63 15.08 -4.29
CA LYS A 8 23.00 16.08 -3.41
C LYS A 8 21.59 15.71 -3.00
N THR A 9 20.88 14.94 -3.83
CA THR A 9 19.52 14.49 -3.53
C THR A 9 19.45 12.97 -3.37
N ALA A 10 18.39 12.46 -2.73
CA ALA A 10 18.14 11.04 -2.66
C ALA A 10 17.86 10.45 -4.06
N PRO A 11 18.24 9.18 -4.28
CA PRO A 11 17.84 8.45 -5.48
C PRO A 11 16.32 8.42 -5.64
N LYS A 12 15.83 8.43 -6.89
CA LYS A 12 14.38 8.44 -7.20
C LYS A 12 13.63 7.24 -6.62
N GLU A 13 14.31 6.11 -6.45
CA GLU A 13 13.77 4.89 -5.86
C GLU A 13 13.40 5.10 -4.38
N VAL A 14 14.18 5.91 -3.66
CA VAL A 14 13.92 6.25 -2.24
C VAL A 14 12.77 7.25 -2.14
N THR A 15 12.77 8.31 -2.95
CA THR A 15 11.71 9.34 -2.89
C THR A 15 10.36 8.77 -3.33
N ARG A 16 10.35 7.89 -4.35
CA ARG A 16 9.13 7.22 -4.82
C ARG A 16 8.44 6.47 -3.69
N TYR A 17 9.19 5.84 -2.78
CA TYR A 17 8.63 5.18 -1.60
C TYR A 17 7.85 6.14 -0.69
N PHE A 18 8.26 7.39 -0.57
CA PHE A 18 7.55 8.34 0.29
C PHE A 18 6.39 9.03 -0.44
N ASP A 19 6.59 9.45 -1.69
CA ASP A 19 5.64 10.28 -2.46
C ASP A 19 4.24 9.67 -2.63
N GLY A 20 4.16 8.34 -2.72
CA GLY A 20 2.87 7.65 -2.84
C GLY A 20 2.09 7.42 -1.52
N LYS A 21 2.51 7.98 -0.38
CA LYS A 21 1.78 7.83 0.91
C LYS A 21 0.75 8.94 1.07
N ALA A 22 -0.49 8.58 1.36
CA ALA A 22 -1.56 9.53 1.70
C ALA A 22 -1.54 9.90 3.19
N SER A 23 -1.82 11.16 3.54
CA SER A 23 -1.90 11.62 4.93
C SER A 23 -3.18 11.13 5.61
N LEU A 24 -3.08 10.52 6.80
CA LEU A 24 -4.24 10.14 7.61
C LEU A 24 -4.00 10.38 9.10
N PRO A 25 -4.94 11.02 9.83
CA PRO A 25 -4.80 11.19 11.27
C PRO A 25 -5.12 9.90 12.02
N THR A 26 -4.41 9.64 13.13
CA THR A 26 -4.71 8.56 14.07
C THR A 26 -4.65 9.07 15.50
N PHE A 27 -5.17 8.35 16.50
CA PHE A 27 -5.08 8.76 17.91
C PHE A 27 -3.93 8.06 18.66
N ASP A 28 -3.78 6.75 18.48
CA ASP A 28 -2.64 5.94 18.91
C ASP A 28 -1.94 5.34 17.69
N TRP A 29 -0.68 4.95 17.86
CA TRP A 29 0.04 4.23 16.81
C TRP A 29 -0.45 2.77 16.72
N ARG A 30 -1.10 2.24 17.76
CA ARG A 30 -1.68 0.89 17.79
C ARG A 30 -3.08 0.80 17.19
N ASP A 31 -3.74 1.94 16.96
CA ASP A 31 -5.07 2.03 16.30
C ASP A 31 -4.97 1.74 14.80
N ILE A 32 -3.74 1.75 14.30
CA ILE A 32 -3.38 1.34 12.97
C ILE A 32 -2.43 0.15 13.11
N ALA A 33 -2.63 -0.89 12.31
CA ALA A 33 -1.65 -1.96 12.22
C ALA A 33 -0.31 -1.30 11.85
N PRO A 34 0.84 -1.66 12.43
CA PRO A 34 2.09 -0.97 12.10
C PRO A 34 2.57 -1.18 10.65
N GLU A 35 1.96 -2.14 9.95
CA GLU A 35 1.82 -2.20 8.51
C GLU A 35 1.33 -0.83 7.96
N GLU A 36 0.27 -0.23 8.49
CA GLU A 36 -0.29 1.06 8.08
C GLU A 36 0.66 2.24 8.07
N HIS A 37 1.63 2.28 8.98
CA HIS A 37 2.67 3.30 8.95
C HIS A 37 3.54 3.21 7.68
N ALA A 38 3.62 2.05 7.06
CA ALA A 38 4.23 1.86 5.75
C ALA A 38 3.30 2.26 4.58
N PHE A 39 1.99 2.47 4.81
CA PHE A 39 0.96 2.66 3.76
C PHE A 39 0.40 4.07 3.69
N SER A 40 0.11 4.65 4.85
CA SER A 40 -0.36 6.01 5.01
C SER A 40 0.61 6.79 5.88
N PHE A 41 0.78 8.07 5.55
CA PHE A 41 1.50 8.98 6.42
C PHE A 41 0.61 9.33 7.59
N THR A 42 0.78 8.60 8.69
CA THR A 42 -0.01 8.80 9.90
C THR A 42 0.84 9.28 11.04
N VAL A 43 0.35 10.31 11.72
CA VAL A 43 0.92 10.79 12.97
C VAL A 43 -0.15 10.69 14.05
N ALA A 44 0.10 9.88 15.09
CA ALA A 44 -0.84 9.76 16.20
C ALA A 44 -1.18 11.14 16.82
N LYS A 45 -2.40 11.34 17.30
CA LYS A 45 -2.87 12.59 17.93
C LYS A 45 -2.71 13.82 17.04
N SER A 46 -2.72 13.65 15.72
CA SER A 46 -2.72 14.77 14.76
C SER A 46 -4.15 15.21 14.39
N ALA A 47 -5.16 14.39 14.69
CA ALA A 47 -6.56 14.77 14.51
C ALA A 47 -6.86 16.09 15.24
N GLY A 48 -7.50 17.03 14.55
CA GLY A 48 -7.79 18.37 15.08
C GLY A 48 -6.62 19.36 14.98
N TYR A 49 -5.46 18.94 14.48
CA TYR A 49 -4.31 19.79 14.18
C TYR A 49 -4.03 19.74 12.67
N ASP A 50 -3.96 20.91 12.03
CA ASP A 50 -3.58 21.02 10.62
C ASP A 50 -2.06 20.81 10.42
N ILE A 51 -1.54 19.64 10.77
CA ILE A 51 -0.08 19.40 10.82
C ILE A 51 0.41 18.26 9.94
N LEU A 52 -0.51 17.40 9.47
CA LEU A 52 -0.12 16.17 8.78
C LEU A 52 0.64 16.47 7.50
N ASP A 53 0.18 17.45 6.73
CA ASP A 53 0.85 17.85 5.50
C ASP A 53 2.15 18.61 5.77
N ASP A 54 2.28 19.36 6.87
CA ASP A 54 3.56 19.97 7.24
C ASP A 54 4.61 18.90 7.56
N ILE A 55 4.24 17.91 8.39
CA ILE A 55 5.16 16.84 8.76
C ILE A 55 5.48 15.97 7.54
N ARG A 56 4.49 15.66 6.70
CA ARG A 56 4.70 14.91 5.46
C ARG A 56 5.65 15.66 4.53
N SER A 57 5.42 16.95 4.31
CA SER A 57 6.26 17.78 3.43
C SER A 57 7.69 17.87 3.96
N ALA A 58 7.86 18.15 5.25
CA ALA A 58 9.18 18.20 5.87
C ALA A 58 9.94 16.87 5.79
N ILE A 59 9.25 15.72 5.85
CA ILE A 59 9.88 14.40 5.66
C ILE A 59 10.21 14.16 4.19
N SER A 60 9.33 14.52 3.25
CA SER A 60 9.61 14.42 1.82
C SER A 60 10.86 15.22 1.45
N GLU A 61 10.96 16.45 1.96
CA GLU A 61 12.15 17.31 1.83
C GLU A 61 13.36 16.69 2.50
N ALA A 62 13.22 16.13 3.70
CA ALA A 62 14.33 15.50 4.40
C ALA A 62 14.87 14.27 3.67
N ILE A 63 13.99 13.43 3.13
CA ILE A 63 14.36 12.28 2.31
C ILE A 63 15.03 12.79 1.02
N THR A 64 14.40 13.73 0.32
CA THR A 64 14.89 14.23 -0.97
C THR A 64 16.22 14.95 -0.83
N GLY A 65 16.39 15.81 0.17
CA GLY A 65 17.60 16.59 0.43
C GLY A 65 18.65 15.88 1.30
N LYS A 66 18.37 14.66 1.78
CA LYS A 66 19.20 13.94 2.78
C LYS A 66 19.48 14.78 4.04
N THR A 67 18.48 15.54 4.47
CA THR A 67 18.58 16.52 5.56
C THR A 67 18.76 15.81 6.90
N PRO A 68 19.81 16.12 7.69
CA PRO A 68 20.02 15.52 9.01
C PRO A 68 18.87 15.81 9.98
N PHE A 69 18.71 14.94 10.99
CA PHE A 69 17.62 15.07 11.97
C PHE A 69 17.63 16.41 12.70
N GLU A 70 18.81 16.94 13.03
CA GLU A 70 18.98 18.20 13.76
C GLU A 70 18.41 19.39 12.98
N GLU A 71 18.56 19.38 11.66
CA GLU A 71 18.02 20.40 10.77
C GLU A 71 16.52 20.19 10.53
N PHE A 72 16.09 18.95 10.28
CA PHE A 72 14.67 18.59 10.22
C PHE A 72 13.90 19.06 11.47
N GLN A 73 14.44 18.81 12.66
CA GLN A 73 13.85 19.23 13.92
C GLN A 73 13.80 20.76 14.02
N ARG A 74 14.89 21.45 13.66
CA ARG A 74 14.98 22.92 13.74
C ARG A 74 13.93 23.60 12.87
N ASN A 75 13.68 23.06 11.68
CA ASN A 75 12.75 23.65 10.70
C ASN A 75 11.29 23.35 11.05
N LEU A 76 10.98 22.10 11.44
CA LEU A 76 9.60 21.66 11.64
C LEU A 76 9.06 21.99 13.05
N MET A 77 9.91 21.96 14.09
CA MET A 77 9.46 22.16 15.47
C MET A 77 8.71 23.48 15.70
N PRO A 78 9.19 24.66 15.21
CA PRO A 78 8.49 25.92 15.39
C PRO A 78 7.09 25.93 14.74
N VAL A 79 6.96 25.33 13.55
CA VAL A 79 5.68 25.21 12.83
C VAL A 79 4.67 24.42 13.66
N LEU A 80 5.08 23.27 14.19
CA LEU A 80 4.21 22.43 15.02
C LEU A 80 3.83 23.09 16.35
N GLN A 81 4.75 23.84 16.95
CA GLN A 81 4.48 24.65 18.15
C GLN A 81 3.46 25.75 17.87
N GLN A 82 3.61 26.48 16.76
CA GLN A 82 2.68 27.52 16.34
C GLN A 82 1.28 26.97 16.09
N LYS A 83 1.19 25.76 15.49
CA LYS A 83 -0.07 25.05 15.27
C LYS A 83 -0.62 24.36 16.52
N GLY A 84 0.00 24.56 17.69
CA GLY A 84 -0.48 24.03 18.98
C GLY A 84 -0.17 22.55 19.23
N TRP A 85 0.53 21.87 18.32
CA TRP A 85 0.83 20.44 18.45
C TRP A 85 2.18 20.21 19.14
N TRP A 86 2.30 20.59 20.42
CA TRP A 86 3.55 20.41 21.17
C TRP A 86 3.33 20.16 22.65
N GLY A 87 4.21 19.37 23.27
CA GLY A 87 4.17 19.11 24.70
C GLY A 87 3.02 18.15 25.08
N LYS A 88 2.45 18.36 26.27
CA LYS A 88 1.33 17.56 26.77
C LYS A 88 0.03 18.34 26.66
N ALA A 89 -1.04 17.68 26.26
CA ALA A 89 -2.39 18.25 26.20
C ALA A 89 -3.42 17.22 26.69
N LEU A 90 -4.58 17.69 27.14
CA LEU A 90 -5.72 16.81 27.35
C LEU A 90 -6.34 16.46 26.00
N ALA A 91 -6.64 15.19 25.79
CA ALA A 91 -7.35 14.72 24.61
C ALA A 91 -8.33 13.61 24.99
N ILE A 92 -9.49 13.61 24.33
CA ILE A 92 -10.51 12.58 24.49
C ILE A 92 -10.13 11.40 23.58
N ASP A 93 -10.02 10.20 24.16
CA ASP A 93 -9.83 8.99 23.39
C ASP A 93 -11.11 8.66 22.60
N PRO A 94 -11.09 8.62 21.26
CA PRO A 94 -12.29 8.40 20.46
C PRO A 94 -12.87 6.99 20.63
N GLU A 95 -12.10 6.01 21.10
CA GLU A 95 -12.60 4.65 21.34
C GLU A 95 -13.24 4.51 22.73
N THR A 96 -12.67 5.16 23.76
CA THR A 96 -13.15 4.99 25.15
C THR A 96 -13.97 6.16 25.69
N GLY A 97 -13.93 7.32 25.02
CA GLY A 97 -14.58 8.56 25.47
C GLY A 97 -13.91 9.22 26.69
N GLU A 98 -12.78 8.69 27.16
CA GLU A 98 -12.09 9.18 28.35
C GLU A 98 -11.13 10.33 28.03
N GLU A 99 -11.12 11.36 28.86
CA GLU A 99 -10.13 12.44 28.78
C GLU A 99 -8.80 11.99 29.40
N LYS A 100 -7.72 12.06 28.62
CA LYS A 100 -6.39 11.63 29.03
C LYS A 100 -5.36 12.71 28.74
N LEU A 101 -4.41 12.88 29.65
CA LEU A 101 -3.22 13.69 29.39
C LEU A 101 -2.31 12.95 28.40
N VAL A 102 -2.21 13.46 27.19
CA VAL A 102 -1.45 12.86 26.10
C VAL A 102 -0.21 13.67 25.75
N GLN A 103 0.85 12.98 25.32
CA GLN A 103 1.99 13.63 24.68
C GLN A 103 1.69 13.88 23.19
N LEU A 104 1.68 15.15 22.77
CA LEU A 104 1.62 15.60 21.38
C LEU A 104 3.02 15.56 20.76
N GLY A 105 3.50 16.67 20.17
CA GLY A 105 4.88 16.81 19.68
C GLY A 105 5.92 16.81 20.80
N SER A 106 7.09 16.27 20.51
CA SER A 106 8.31 16.40 21.32
C SER A 106 9.55 16.11 20.46
N PRO A 107 10.76 16.53 20.86
CA PRO A 107 11.99 16.23 20.10
C PRO A 107 12.21 14.74 19.92
N ARG A 108 11.99 13.94 20.98
CA ARG A 108 12.07 12.48 20.92
C ARG A 108 11.08 11.90 19.91
N ARG A 109 9.86 12.42 19.88
CA ARG A 109 8.82 11.95 18.97
C ARG A 109 9.13 12.32 17.52
N LEU A 110 9.60 13.54 17.27
CA LEU A 110 10.07 13.94 15.94
C LEU A 110 11.20 13.04 15.45
N ARG A 111 12.13 12.65 16.33
CA ARG A 111 13.20 11.69 15.99
C ARG A 111 12.63 10.35 15.52
N THR A 112 11.65 9.82 16.23
CA THR A 112 10.98 8.57 15.85
C THR A 112 10.28 8.69 14.49
N ILE A 113 9.52 9.77 14.27
CA ILE A 113 8.80 10.02 13.01
C ILE A 113 9.78 10.15 11.85
N TYR A 114 10.83 10.96 12.02
CA TYR A 114 11.90 11.16 11.03
C TYR A 114 12.58 9.83 10.69
N TRP A 115 13.06 9.12 11.72
CA TRP A 115 13.81 7.88 11.55
C TRP A 115 12.95 6.81 10.85
N ALA A 116 11.70 6.61 11.30
CA ALA A 116 10.85 5.55 10.75
C ALA A 116 10.53 5.77 9.28
N ASN A 117 10.22 7.01 8.88
CA ASN A 117 9.90 7.29 7.48
C ASN A 117 11.14 7.28 6.58
N THR A 118 12.26 7.84 7.07
CA THR A 118 13.51 7.90 6.29
C THR A 118 14.10 6.50 6.10
N MET A 119 14.15 5.68 7.15
CA MET A 119 14.70 4.31 7.05
C MET A 119 13.84 3.39 6.19
N SER A 120 12.51 3.46 6.31
CA SER A 120 11.63 2.67 5.44
C SER A 120 11.72 3.09 3.97
N ALA A 121 11.88 4.39 3.70
CA ALA A 121 12.12 4.88 2.34
C ALA A 121 13.46 4.40 1.77
N HIS A 122 14.53 4.44 2.57
CA HIS A 122 15.82 3.91 2.17
C HIS A 122 15.77 2.41 1.91
N ALA A 123 15.17 1.63 2.82
CA ALA A 123 15.03 0.19 2.66
C ALA A 123 14.25 -0.18 1.39
N ALA A 124 13.17 0.55 1.08
CA ALA A 124 12.42 0.32 -0.13
C ALA A 124 13.21 0.66 -1.40
N GLY A 125 13.92 1.78 -1.42
CA GLY A 125 14.79 2.13 -2.54
C GLY A 125 15.96 1.15 -2.71
N GLU A 126 16.50 0.62 -1.62
CA GLU A 126 17.53 -0.44 -1.64
C GLU A 126 16.97 -1.74 -2.22
N TRP A 127 15.75 -2.12 -1.86
CA TRP A 127 15.09 -3.29 -2.43
C TRP A 127 14.84 -3.15 -3.93
N GLU A 128 14.38 -1.98 -4.39
CA GLU A 128 14.21 -1.72 -5.83
C GLU A 128 15.56 -1.85 -6.58
N ARG A 129 16.64 -1.33 -6.00
CA ARG A 129 17.99 -1.51 -6.57
C ARG A 129 18.43 -2.97 -6.53
N THR A 130 18.09 -3.69 -5.47
CA THR A 130 18.34 -5.13 -5.34
C THR A 130 17.67 -5.92 -6.44
N GLN A 131 16.39 -5.66 -6.69
CA GLN A 131 15.66 -6.33 -7.76
C GLN A 131 16.23 -6.04 -9.15
N ARG A 132 16.75 -4.82 -9.40
CA ARG A 132 17.41 -4.49 -10.68
C ARG A 132 18.76 -5.19 -10.87
N ASN A 133 19.49 -5.45 -9.79
CA ASN A 133 20.86 -5.95 -9.85
C ASN A 133 20.97 -7.46 -9.60
N LYS A 134 19.85 -8.14 -9.28
CA LYS A 134 19.86 -9.54 -8.83
C LYS A 134 20.43 -10.52 -9.84
N ASP A 135 20.41 -10.21 -11.14
CA ASP A 135 21.02 -11.06 -12.16
C ASP A 135 22.55 -11.15 -11.99
N PHE A 136 23.18 -10.10 -11.46
CA PHE A 136 24.63 -10.02 -11.22
C PHE A 136 24.99 -10.31 -9.76
N LEU A 137 24.15 -9.87 -8.82
CA LEU A 137 24.32 -10.06 -7.38
C LEU A 137 23.08 -10.76 -6.79
N PRO A 138 22.91 -12.08 -7.03
CA PRO A 138 21.67 -12.79 -6.73
C PRO A 138 21.43 -13.11 -5.26
N PHE A 139 22.33 -12.70 -4.36
CA PHE A 139 22.26 -13.02 -2.93
C PHE A 139 22.29 -11.76 -2.08
N LEU A 140 21.69 -11.86 -0.91
CA LEU A 140 21.81 -10.88 0.16
C LEU A 140 22.52 -11.49 1.35
N VAL A 141 23.36 -10.70 2.01
CA VAL A 141 23.88 -10.98 3.35
C VAL A 141 23.36 -9.95 4.34
N TYR A 142 22.87 -10.42 5.49
CA TYR A 142 22.44 -9.56 6.58
C TYR A 142 23.67 -8.96 7.29
N THR A 143 23.71 -7.63 7.44
CA THR A 143 24.89 -6.92 7.94
C THR A 143 24.73 -6.43 9.37
N LEU A 144 25.85 -6.26 10.06
CA LEU A 144 25.90 -5.72 11.41
C LEU A 144 25.26 -4.32 11.48
N SER A 145 24.50 -4.09 12.54
CA SER A 145 23.90 -2.78 12.84
C SER A 145 24.95 -1.73 13.14
N THR A 146 24.74 -0.49 12.68
CA THR A 146 25.53 0.68 13.09
C THR A 146 24.99 1.35 14.36
N ALA A 147 23.93 0.81 14.96
CA ALA A 147 23.36 1.35 16.19
C ALA A 147 24.35 1.22 17.36
N GLU A 148 24.39 2.25 18.22
CA GLU A 148 25.18 2.25 19.46
C GLU A 148 24.76 1.09 20.37
N ARG A 149 23.45 0.87 20.52
CA ARG A 149 22.86 -0.24 21.28
C ARG A 149 22.23 -1.24 20.30
N LYS A 150 22.91 -2.38 20.12
CA LYS A 150 22.47 -3.45 19.23
C LYS A 150 21.54 -4.41 19.99
N ARG A 151 20.53 -4.96 19.31
CA ARG A 151 19.67 -6.02 19.84
C ARG A 151 20.38 -7.35 19.63
N LEU A 152 20.49 -8.17 20.67
CA LEU A 152 21.19 -9.46 20.59
C LEU A 152 20.54 -10.39 19.56
N GLU A 153 19.22 -10.36 19.44
CA GLU A 153 18.48 -11.12 18.44
C GLU A 153 18.92 -10.75 17.00
N HIS A 154 19.22 -9.47 16.75
CA HIS A 154 19.64 -8.99 15.44
C HIS A 154 21.10 -9.35 15.14
N GLU A 155 21.95 -9.45 16.17
CA GLU A 155 23.33 -9.91 16.02
C GLU A 155 23.39 -11.38 15.60
N GLY A 156 22.46 -12.21 16.10
CA GLY A 156 22.32 -13.61 15.69
C GLY A 156 21.97 -13.80 14.21
N TRP A 157 21.49 -12.74 13.54
CA TRP A 157 21.18 -12.77 12.11
C TRP A 157 22.33 -12.31 11.21
N VAL A 158 23.38 -11.72 11.79
CA VAL A 158 24.52 -11.22 11.01
C VAL A 158 25.19 -12.38 10.29
N GLY A 159 25.39 -12.22 8.98
CA GLY A 159 25.98 -13.25 8.13
C GLY A 159 24.98 -14.25 7.57
N ILE A 160 23.67 -14.14 7.86
CA ILE A 160 22.66 -14.88 7.11
C ILE A 160 22.79 -14.52 5.63
N VAL A 161 23.00 -15.54 4.80
CA VAL A 161 23.07 -15.45 3.35
C VAL A 161 21.90 -16.20 2.74
N ALA A 162 21.14 -15.54 1.88
CA ALA A 162 20.07 -16.18 1.13
C ALA A 162 19.90 -15.51 -0.25
N PRO A 163 19.39 -16.23 -1.27
CA PRO A 163 19.03 -15.65 -2.55
C PRO A 163 18.10 -14.44 -2.37
N VAL A 164 18.17 -13.45 -3.28
CA VAL A 164 17.30 -12.26 -3.25
C VAL A 164 15.82 -12.63 -3.22
N ASP A 165 15.42 -13.69 -3.93
CA ASP A 165 14.03 -14.14 -4.02
C ASP A 165 13.62 -15.11 -2.89
N ASP A 166 14.52 -15.37 -1.92
CA ASP A 166 14.24 -16.22 -0.77
C ASP A 166 13.11 -15.63 0.11
N PRO A 167 12.13 -16.45 0.55
CA PRO A 167 11.03 -15.99 1.41
C PRO A 167 11.47 -15.34 2.73
N ILE A 168 12.66 -15.60 3.24
CA ILE A 168 13.17 -14.98 4.48
C ILE A 168 13.15 -13.45 4.38
N TRP A 169 13.46 -12.89 3.21
CA TRP A 169 13.48 -11.45 2.96
C TRP A 169 12.09 -10.83 2.88
N ASN A 170 11.01 -11.62 2.97
CA ASN A 170 9.67 -11.06 3.11
C ASN A 170 9.44 -10.48 4.50
N ARG A 171 10.11 -11.05 5.51
CA ARG A 171 9.87 -10.78 6.93
C ARG A 171 11.12 -10.26 7.65
N LEU A 172 12.32 -10.67 7.22
CA LEU A 172 13.62 -10.33 7.82
C LEU A 172 14.40 -9.29 6.98
N TYR A 173 13.71 -8.30 6.43
CA TYR A 173 14.36 -7.24 5.64
C TYR A 173 14.37 -5.93 6.44
N PRO A 174 15.55 -5.45 6.89
CA PRO A 174 15.64 -4.26 7.73
C PRO A 174 14.95 -3.03 7.12
N PRO A 175 14.43 -2.12 7.95
CA PRO A 175 14.47 -2.14 9.43
C PRO A 175 13.53 -3.18 10.06
N ASN A 176 14.04 -3.92 11.06
CA ASN A 176 13.31 -4.97 11.78
C ASN A 176 12.73 -4.49 13.13
N GLY A 177 12.71 -3.17 13.37
CA GLY A 177 12.15 -2.60 14.59
C GLY A 177 12.54 -1.16 14.82
N TRP A 178 11.93 -0.52 15.81
CA TRP A 178 12.13 0.90 16.10
C TRP A 178 13.60 1.21 16.42
N GLY A 179 14.19 2.19 15.75
CA GLY A 179 15.61 2.54 15.91
C GLY A 179 16.60 1.49 15.38
N CYS A 180 16.15 0.50 14.59
CA CYS A 180 17.03 -0.46 13.92
C CYS A 180 17.95 0.25 12.90
N MET A 181 19.23 -0.10 12.93
CA MET A 181 20.24 0.39 11.97
C MET A 181 20.95 -0.79 11.27
N CYS A 182 20.29 -1.95 11.22
CA CYS A 182 20.72 -3.11 10.45
C CYS A 182 20.52 -2.84 8.97
N GLY A 183 21.22 -3.60 8.13
CA GLY A 183 21.11 -3.51 6.69
C GLY A 183 21.30 -4.87 6.03
N VAL A 184 21.21 -4.87 4.70
CA VAL A 184 21.60 -6.00 3.87
C VAL A 184 22.57 -5.52 2.81
N ARG A 185 23.42 -6.41 2.34
CA ARG A 185 24.33 -6.15 1.23
C ARG A 185 24.13 -7.20 0.15
N GLN A 186 24.05 -6.75 -1.10
CA GLN A 186 24.04 -7.65 -2.26
C GLN A 186 25.42 -8.26 -2.50
N ILE A 187 25.45 -9.56 -2.74
CA ILE A 187 26.68 -10.32 -2.97
C ILE A 187 26.54 -11.25 -4.18
N SER A 188 27.70 -11.59 -4.77
CA SER A 188 27.76 -12.57 -5.85
C SER A 188 27.51 -13.98 -5.33
N ARG A 189 27.14 -14.90 -6.24
CA ARG A 189 27.04 -16.34 -5.92
C ARG A 189 28.35 -16.89 -5.37
N SER A 190 29.50 -16.49 -5.94
CA SER A 190 30.81 -16.93 -5.47
C SER A 190 31.11 -16.46 -4.04
N GLU A 191 30.70 -15.25 -3.67
CA GLU A 191 30.82 -14.78 -2.29
C GLU A 191 29.86 -15.51 -1.35
N ALA A 192 28.61 -15.76 -1.78
CA ALA A 192 27.64 -16.53 -1.01
C ALA A 192 28.19 -17.92 -0.65
N ILE A 193 28.77 -18.63 -1.63
CA ILE A 193 29.40 -19.95 -1.41
C ILE A 193 30.58 -19.85 -0.43
N ARG A 194 31.42 -18.81 -0.54
CA ARG A 194 32.52 -18.58 0.43
C ARG A 194 32.02 -18.31 1.85
N LEU A 195 30.85 -17.69 1.98
CA LEU A 195 30.17 -17.46 3.26
C LEU A 195 29.37 -18.68 3.75
N GLY A 196 29.45 -19.82 3.06
CA GLY A 196 28.88 -21.09 3.49
C GLY A 196 27.49 -21.42 2.92
N TRP A 197 26.96 -20.59 2.01
CA TRP A 197 25.70 -20.90 1.33
C TRP A 197 25.87 -22.05 0.32
N ARG A 198 24.87 -22.95 0.29
CA ARG A 198 24.74 -24.07 -0.65
C ARG A 198 23.31 -24.15 -1.20
N GLU A 199 23.12 -24.82 -2.33
CA GLU A 199 21.78 -24.96 -2.94
C GLU A 199 20.78 -25.72 -2.07
N ASP A 200 21.26 -26.61 -1.21
CA ASP A 200 20.46 -27.36 -0.24
C ASP A 200 20.27 -26.62 1.09
N THR A 201 20.75 -25.37 1.22
CA THR A 201 20.58 -24.58 2.45
C THR A 201 19.10 -24.35 2.69
N PRO A 202 18.53 -24.87 3.81
CA PRO A 202 17.13 -24.68 4.08
C PRO A 202 16.85 -23.20 4.35
N VAL A 203 15.65 -22.76 3.95
CA VAL A 203 15.14 -21.44 4.35
C VAL A 203 15.14 -21.38 5.87
N MET A 204 15.76 -20.34 6.43
CA MET A 204 15.76 -20.14 7.88
C MET A 204 14.32 -19.97 8.36
N PRO A 205 13.83 -20.82 9.29
CA PRO A 205 12.52 -20.60 9.88
C PRO A 205 12.57 -19.39 10.82
N LEU A 206 11.57 -18.52 10.72
CA LEU A 206 11.34 -17.50 11.73
C LEU A 206 10.45 -18.08 12.82
N VAL A 207 10.97 -18.14 14.04
CA VAL A 207 10.16 -18.49 15.21
C VAL A 207 9.20 -17.35 15.48
N GLU A 208 7.91 -17.63 15.49
CA GLU A 208 6.87 -16.64 15.77
C GLU A 208 6.44 -16.70 17.24
N LYS A 209 6.07 -15.55 17.78
CA LYS A 209 5.46 -15.41 19.11
C LYS A 209 4.13 -14.67 19.01
N PRO A 210 3.14 -14.99 19.85
CA PRO A 210 1.93 -14.19 19.94
C PRO A 210 2.27 -12.81 20.50
N TRP A 211 1.78 -11.78 19.84
CA TRP A 211 1.77 -10.40 20.29
C TRP A 211 0.33 -9.93 20.39
N VAL A 212 -0.05 -9.43 21.57
CA VAL A 212 -1.38 -8.88 21.82
C VAL A 212 -1.34 -7.37 21.68
N ASN A 213 -2.14 -6.84 20.76
CA ASN A 213 -2.41 -5.43 20.68
C ASN A 213 -3.22 -5.01 21.92
N LYS A 214 -2.56 -4.38 22.89
CA LYS A 214 -3.21 -3.93 24.13
C LYS A 214 -4.32 -2.88 23.91
N ARG A 215 -4.42 -2.32 22.70
CA ARG A 215 -5.45 -1.34 22.34
C ARG A 215 -6.71 -2.05 21.81
N THR A 216 -6.55 -2.85 20.76
CA THR A 216 -7.68 -3.50 20.07
C THR A 216 -8.05 -4.86 20.67
N GLY A 217 -7.18 -5.45 21.51
CA GLY A 217 -7.31 -6.82 22.01
C GLY A 217 -6.90 -7.90 21.00
N GLU A 218 -6.59 -7.52 19.77
CA GLU A 218 -6.22 -8.45 18.70
C GLU A 218 -4.89 -9.15 19.00
N THR A 219 -4.83 -10.45 18.75
CA THR A 219 -3.60 -11.24 18.87
C THR A 219 -3.10 -11.61 17.48
N ARG A 220 -1.83 -11.35 17.20
CA ARG A 220 -1.16 -11.77 15.96
C ARG A 220 0.17 -12.45 16.24
N MET A 221 0.60 -13.27 15.30
CA MET A 221 1.91 -13.91 15.34
C MET A 221 2.95 -12.98 14.72
N VAL A 222 4.03 -12.71 15.47
CA VAL A 222 5.13 -11.83 15.04
C VAL A 222 6.44 -12.58 15.23
N PRO A 223 7.39 -12.52 14.28
CA PRO A 223 8.70 -13.13 14.44
C PRO A 223 9.42 -12.63 15.70
N VAL A 224 10.07 -13.54 16.42
CA VAL A 224 10.93 -13.21 17.56
C VAL A 224 12.05 -12.29 17.09
N GLY A 225 12.32 -11.22 17.85
CA GLY A 225 13.33 -10.22 17.51
C GLY A 225 12.86 -9.14 16.54
N ILE A 226 11.68 -9.27 15.92
CA ILE A 226 11.11 -8.23 15.06
C ILE A 226 10.02 -7.47 15.82
N ASP A 227 10.09 -6.14 15.82
CA ASP A 227 9.02 -5.35 16.42
C ASP A 227 7.76 -5.45 15.53
N PRO A 228 6.56 -5.56 16.11
CA PRO A 228 5.33 -5.67 15.34
C PRO A 228 5.16 -4.52 14.32
N GLY A 229 4.87 -4.87 13.05
CA GLY A 229 4.77 -4.04 11.84
C GLY A 229 6.08 -3.57 11.24
N TRP A 230 7.20 -4.07 11.75
CA TRP A 230 8.49 -4.09 11.06
C TRP A 230 8.79 -5.48 10.48
N ASP A 231 7.80 -6.37 10.50
CA ASP A 231 7.86 -7.75 10.04
C ASP A 231 7.49 -7.90 8.56
N THR A 232 7.49 -6.82 7.79
CA THR A 232 7.32 -6.89 6.33
C THR A 232 8.41 -6.11 5.62
N ASN A 233 8.85 -6.60 4.46
CA ASN A 233 9.79 -5.88 3.61
C ASN A 233 9.14 -4.61 3.03
N PRO A 234 9.62 -3.40 3.41
CA PRO A 234 9.01 -2.14 2.98
C PRO A 234 9.06 -1.93 1.46
N GLY A 235 10.08 -2.46 0.79
CA GLY A 235 10.24 -2.35 -0.66
C GLY A 235 9.43 -3.35 -1.47
N LYS A 236 9.09 -4.51 -0.89
CA LYS A 236 8.39 -5.59 -1.61
C LYS A 236 6.88 -5.46 -1.55
N TYR A 237 6.34 -5.09 -0.39
CA TYR A 237 4.91 -5.21 -0.10
C TYR A 237 4.16 -3.90 -0.01
N ARG A 238 4.82 -2.75 -0.25
CA ARG A 238 4.21 -1.43 -0.08
C ARG A 238 2.84 -1.31 -0.75
N GLY A 239 2.77 -1.56 -2.06
CA GLY A 239 1.55 -1.39 -2.83
C GLY A 239 0.45 -2.33 -2.35
N GLN A 240 0.78 -3.63 -2.21
CA GLN A 240 -0.13 -4.66 -1.69
C GLN A 240 -0.70 -4.33 -0.33
N ASN A 241 0.15 -3.80 0.53
CA ASN A 241 -0.28 -3.56 1.86
C ASN A 241 -1.11 -2.26 1.99
N VAL A 242 -0.83 -1.21 1.20
CA VAL A 242 -1.78 -0.08 1.02
C VAL A 242 -3.14 -0.59 0.55
N SER A 243 -3.13 -1.55 -0.37
CA SER A 243 -4.34 -2.17 -0.90
C SER A 243 -5.14 -2.85 0.23
N ARG A 244 -4.45 -3.64 1.06
CA ARG A 244 -5.02 -4.38 2.19
C ARG A 244 -5.61 -3.44 3.24
N PHE A 245 -4.91 -2.36 3.59
CA PHE A 245 -5.42 -1.37 4.53
C PHE A 245 -6.76 -0.79 4.12
N LEU A 246 -6.81 -0.27 2.89
CA LEU A 246 -7.99 0.40 2.37
C LEU A 246 -9.16 -0.58 2.40
N GLU A 247 -8.91 -1.83 2.07
CA GLU A 247 -9.88 -2.91 2.13
C GLU A 247 -10.36 -3.23 3.55
N GLU A 248 -9.46 -3.40 4.52
CA GLU A 248 -9.81 -3.64 5.93
C GLU A 248 -10.66 -2.48 6.50
N ARG A 249 -10.26 -1.24 6.19
CA ARG A 249 -11.02 -0.04 6.59
C ARG A 249 -12.39 -0.01 5.95
N LEU A 250 -12.51 -0.28 4.66
CA LEU A 250 -13.80 -0.38 3.98
C LEU A 250 -14.67 -1.48 4.60
N GLY A 251 -14.10 -2.65 4.89
CA GLY A 251 -14.81 -3.76 5.54
C GLY A 251 -15.41 -3.40 6.90
N SER A 252 -14.78 -2.49 7.65
CA SER A 252 -15.29 -1.99 8.94
C SER A 252 -16.38 -0.90 8.82
N MET A 253 -16.64 -0.38 7.63
CA MET A 253 -17.60 0.71 7.39
C MET A 253 -18.99 0.20 6.96
N PRO A 254 -20.08 0.91 7.30
CA PRO A 254 -21.40 0.71 6.68
C PRO A 254 -21.36 0.89 5.16
N ALA A 255 -22.22 0.18 4.41
CA ALA A 255 -22.24 0.17 2.94
C ALA A 255 -22.30 1.58 2.32
N ASP A 256 -23.10 2.47 2.90
CA ASP A 256 -23.29 3.85 2.42
C ASP A 256 -21.97 4.65 2.47
N ARG A 257 -21.18 4.42 3.53
CA ARG A 257 -19.87 5.05 3.70
C ARG A 257 -18.79 4.40 2.83
N GLN A 258 -18.86 3.09 2.63
CA GLN A 258 -17.96 2.38 1.71
C GLN A 258 -18.01 2.98 0.31
N ARG A 259 -19.21 3.25 -0.21
CA ARG A 259 -19.38 3.86 -1.55
C ARG A 259 -18.70 5.23 -1.66
N ILE A 260 -18.81 6.06 -0.62
CA ILE A 260 -18.15 7.39 -0.57
C ILE A 260 -16.64 7.22 -0.52
N ALA A 261 -16.13 6.37 0.38
CA ALA A 261 -14.70 6.12 0.54
C ALA A 261 -14.06 5.53 -0.73
N ILE A 262 -14.73 4.60 -1.41
CA ILE A 262 -14.26 4.04 -2.70
C ILE A 262 -14.15 5.14 -3.76
N ARG A 263 -15.14 6.04 -3.86
CA ARG A 263 -15.09 7.16 -4.80
C ARG A 263 -13.90 8.09 -4.51
N ASP A 264 -13.63 8.35 -3.23
CA ASP A 264 -12.50 9.18 -2.82
C ASP A 264 -11.16 8.49 -3.11
N ILE A 265 -11.07 7.16 -2.95
CA ILE A 265 -9.89 6.35 -3.32
C ILE A 265 -9.63 6.42 -4.83
N VAL A 266 -10.66 6.24 -5.65
CA VAL A 266 -10.56 6.30 -7.12
C VAL A 266 -10.06 7.67 -7.57
N ARG A 267 -10.56 8.75 -6.97
CA ARG A 267 -10.15 10.15 -7.26
C ARG A 267 -8.85 10.57 -6.58
N SER A 268 -8.26 9.70 -5.77
CA SER A 268 -7.04 10.02 -5.03
C SER A 268 -5.80 9.90 -5.94
N PRO A 269 -4.67 10.53 -5.53
CA PRO A 269 -3.38 10.31 -6.19
C PRO A 269 -2.91 8.85 -6.23
N LEU A 270 -3.54 7.93 -5.48
CA LEU A 270 -3.19 6.51 -5.49
C LEU A 270 -3.48 5.84 -6.83
N LEU A 271 -4.61 6.14 -7.46
CA LEU A 271 -4.93 5.57 -8.78
C LEU A 271 -3.93 6.05 -9.83
N GLN A 272 -3.56 7.33 -9.78
CA GLN A 272 -2.53 7.92 -10.64
C GLN A 272 -1.14 7.33 -10.36
N ALA A 273 -0.79 7.13 -9.09
CA ALA A 273 0.46 6.49 -8.69
C ALA A 273 0.52 5.03 -9.18
N MET A 274 -0.59 4.29 -9.09
CA MET A 274 -0.70 2.92 -9.58
C MET A 274 -0.60 2.87 -11.11
N ALA A 275 -1.32 3.74 -11.83
CA ALA A 275 -1.23 3.89 -13.29
C ALA A 275 0.18 4.25 -13.76
N GLY A 276 0.89 5.10 -13.00
CA GLY A 276 2.27 5.49 -13.25
C GLY A 276 3.32 4.46 -12.83
N GLY A 277 2.92 3.24 -12.44
CA GLY A 277 3.82 2.15 -12.06
C GLY A 277 4.51 2.35 -10.70
N LYS A 278 4.08 3.33 -9.89
CA LYS A 278 4.67 3.61 -8.57
C LYS A 278 4.18 2.66 -7.47
N MET A 279 3.17 1.84 -7.76
CA MET A 279 2.62 0.82 -6.86
C MET A 279 2.57 -0.56 -7.55
N PRO A 280 3.72 -1.21 -7.80
CA PRO A 280 3.73 -2.52 -8.45
C PRO A 280 3.10 -3.60 -7.58
N LYS A 281 2.50 -4.61 -8.23
CA LYS A 281 1.84 -5.77 -7.62
C LYS A 281 0.73 -5.40 -6.62
N SER A 282 0.13 -4.22 -6.76
CA SER A 282 -0.88 -3.69 -5.83
C SER A 282 -2.30 -3.82 -6.40
N TYR A 283 -3.30 -3.45 -5.60
CA TYR A 283 -4.67 -3.29 -6.05
C TYR A 283 -5.34 -2.09 -5.34
N LEU A 284 -6.41 -1.56 -5.92
CA LEU A 284 -7.24 -0.57 -5.25
C LEU A 284 -8.71 -1.03 -5.28
N PRO A 285 -9.47 -0.80 -4.21
CA PRO A 285 -10.92 -0.91 -4.27
C PRO A 285 -11.46 0.22 -5.16
N VAL A 286 -12.20 -0.13 -6.20
CA VAL A 286 -12.64 0.82 -7.24
C VAL A 286 -14.15 0.95 -7.35
N ALA A 287 -14.93 -0.05 -6.96
CA ALA A 287 -16.38 0.05 -7.01
C ALA A 287 -17.05 -0.88 -5.99
N GLN A 288 -18.34 -0.65 -5.77
CA GLN A 288 -19.22 -1.58 -5.09
C GLN A 288 -20.12 -2.26 -6.13
N MET A 289 -20.16 -3.58 -6.10
CA MET A 289 -20.91 -4.41 -7.02
C MET A 289 -22.41 -4.33 -6.69
N PRO A 290 -23.29 -4.21 -7.69
CA PRO A 290 -24.74 -4.26 -7.51
C PRO A 290 -25.20 -5.56 -6.83
N GLY A 291 -26.19 -5.45 -5.93
CA GLY A 291 -26.72 -6.57 -5.15
C GLY A 291 -27.20 -7.73 -6.03
N ALA A 292 -27.89 -7.45 -7.13
CA ALA A 292 -28.35 -8.47 -8.07
C ALA A 292 -27.20 -9.34 -8.63
N ALA A 293 -26.03 -8.74 -8.87
CA ALA A 293 -24.88 -9.49 -9.36
C ALA A 293 -24.17 -10.28 -8.25
N VAL A 294 -24.15 -9.75 -7.02
CA VAL A 294 -23.65 -10.45 -5.83
C VAL A 294 -24.48 -11.69 -5.56
N GLU A 295 -25.80 -11.55 -5.60
CA GLU A 295 -26.76 -12.66 -5.45
C GLU A 295 -26.65 -13.67 -6.59
N ALA A 296 -26.63 -13.21 -7.84
CA ALA A 296 -26.56 -14.09 -9.02
C ALA A 296 -25.29 -14.95 -9.08
N LEU A 297 -24.19 -14.49 -8.48
CA LEU A 297 -22.92 -15.23 -8.39
C LEU A 297 -22.65 -15.83 -7.00
N GLY A 298 -23.55 -15.65 -6.02
CA GLY A 298 -23.39 -16.18 -4.67
C GLY A 298 -22.16 -15.67 -3.93
N ALA A 299 -21.75 -14.42 -4.18
CA ALA A 299 -20.55 -13.85 -3.59
C ALA A 299 -20.79 -13.35 -2.16
N SER A 300 -19.75 -13.41 -1.32
CA SER A 300 -19.81 -12.97 0.08
C SER A 300 -19.39 -11.52 0.29
N THR A 301 -18.79 -10.90 -0.74
CA THR A 301 -18.35 -9.50 -0.73
C THR A 301 -18.94 -8.75 -1.92
N SER A 302 -18.95 -7.43 -1.85
CA SER A 302 -19.38 -6.55 -2.95
C SER A 302 -18.29 -5.58 -3.40
N VAL A 303 -17.09 -5.60 -2.81
CA VAL A 303 -16.02 -4.66 -3.17
C VAL A 303 -15.26 -5.16 -4.40
N VAL A 304 -15.25 -4.36 -5.46
CA VAL A 304 -14.53 -4.62 -6.71
C VAL A 304 -13.14 -4.01 -6.63
N ARG A 305 -12.12 -4.81 -6.94
CA ARG A 305 -10.71 -4.44 -6.94
C ARG A 305 -10.17 -4.26 -8.35
N LEU A 306 -9.22 -3.34 -8.52
CA LEU A 306 -8.44 -3.18 -9.74
C LEU A 306 -6.96 -3.38 -9.41
N SER A 307 -6.31 -4.36 -10.03
CA SER A 307 -4.88 -4.60 -9.83
C SER A 307 -4.02 -3.64 -10.66
N SER A 308 -2.79 -3.39 -10.20
CA SER A 308 -1.78 -2.64 -10.96
C SER A 308 -1.51 -3.26 -12.33
N ASP A 309 -1.56 -4.59 -12.42
CA ASP A 309 -1.25 -5.34 -13.64
C ASP A 309 -2.40 -5.23 -14.64
N SER A 310 -3.66 -5.35 -14.18
CA SER A 310 -4.84 -5.12 -15.01
C SER A 310 -4.89 -3.68 -15.49
N LEU A 311 -4.61 -2.71 -14.62
CA LEU A 311 -4.57 -1.30 -15.00
C LEU A 311 -3.48 -1.02 -16.05
N THR A 312 -2.28 -1.57 -15.84
CA THR A 312 -1.17 -1.45 -16.80
C THR A 312 -1.55 -2.05 -18.16
N HIS A 313 -2.10 -3.27 -18.17
CA HIS A 313 -2.56 -3.93 -19.38
C HIS A 313 -3.62 -3.10 -20.12
N ILE A 314 -4.60 -2.55 -19.40
CA ILE A 314 -5.68 -1.74 -19.98
C ILE A 314 -5.14 -0.44 -20.59
N LEU A 315 -4.18 0.21 -19.93
CA LEU A 315 -3.54 1.43 -20.42
C LEU A 315 -2.63 1.14 -21.63
N GLN A 316 -1.83 0.07 -21.56
CA GLN A 316 -0.91 -0.33 -22.64
C GLN A 316 -1.63 -0.76 -23.91
N GLU A 317 -2.70 -1.56 -23.81
CA GLU A 317 -3.48 -1.99 -24.98
C GLU A 317 -4.10 -0.81 -25.75
N ARG A 318 -4.15 0.40 -25.16
CA ARG A 318 -5.07 1.46 -25.62
C ARG A 318 -4.52 2.88 -25.64
N ALA A 319 -3.20 3.01 -25.55
CA ALA A 319 -2.51 4.28 -25.82
C ALA A 319 -2.89 4.86 -27.20
N GLU A 320 -3.20 4.00 -28.18
CA GLU A 320 -3.59 4.40 -29.54
C GLU A 320 -5.02 4.97 -29.67
N ARG A 321 -5.88 4.85 -28.64
CA ARG A 321 -7.30 5.26 -28.67
C ARG A 321 -7.64 6.44 -27.75
N GLY A 322 -6.63 7.11 -27.21
CA GLY A 322 -6.81 8.30 -26.36
C GLY A 322 -7.41 8.02 -24.99
N LEU A 323 -7.28 6.79 -24.47
CA LEU A 323 -7.72 6.44 -23.12
C LEU A 323 -6.77 7.06 -22.09
N ASN A 324 -7.29 7.97 -21.28
CA ASN A 324 -6.57 8.59 -20.16
C ASN A 324 -7.14 8.16 -18.80
N LEU A 325 -6.54 8.62 -17.70
CA LEU A 325 -6.99 8.33 -16.34
C LEU A 325 -8.43 8.77 -16.07
N ASP A 326 -8.86 9.92 -16.60
CA ASP A 326 -10.23 10.44 -16.42
C ASP A 326 -11.27 9.46 -17.00
N ASN A 327 -10.96 8.82 -18.13
CA ASN A 327 -11.83 7.81 -18.71
C ASN A 327 -11.96 6.54 -17.85
N ILE A 328 -10.97 6.25 -16.98
CA ILE A 328 -11.02 5.11 -16.07
C ILE A 328 -12.02 5.39 -14.95
N GLU A 329 -11.97 6.58 -14.36
CA GLU A 329 -12.93 7.00 -13.33
C GLU A 329 -14.37 6.94 -13.88
N ALA A 330 -14.59 7.51 -15.06
CA ALA A 330 -15.90 7.49 -15.72
C ALA A 330 -16.39 6.07 -16.06
N ALA A 331 -15.48 5.16 -16.46
CA ALA A 331 -15.83 3.76 -16.71
C ALA A 331 -16.21 3.02 -15.42
N ILE A 332 -15.51 3.30 -14.30
CA ILE A 332 -15.78 2.70 -12.99
C ILE A 332 -17.20 3.05 -12.48
N GLU A 333 -17.70 4.25 -12.79
CA GLU A 333 -19.07 4.66 -12.43
C GLU A 333 -20.14 3.68 -12.93
N VAL A 334 -19.93 3.10 -14.12
CA VAL A 334 -20.85 2.13 -14.74
C VAL A 334 -20.98 0.84 -13.92
N ILE A 335 -19.99 0.49 -13.09
CA ILE A 335 -20.12 -0.66 -12.18
C ILE A 335 -21.19 -0.38 -11.12
N THR A 336 -21.23 0.86 -10.63
CA THR A 336 -22.11 1.24 -9.52
C THR A 336 -23.56 1.46 -9.99
N ASN A 337 -23.73 1.92 -11.23
CA ASN A 337 -25.04 2.14 -11.84
C ASN A 337 -25.06 1.63 -13.30
N PRO A 338 -25.08 0.31 -13.51
CA PRO A 338 -25.12 -0.25 -14.85
C PRO A 338 -26.51 -0.08 -15.48
N ALA A 339 -26.56 0.09 -16.80
CA ALA A 339 -27.78 -0.06 -17.57
C ALA A 339 -28.16 -1.55 -17.75
N ALA A 340 -27.17 -2.44 -17.77
CA ALA A 340 -27.39 -3.88 -17.81
C ALA A 340 -26.24 -4.67 -17.17
N ILE A 341 -26.59 -5.80 -16.55
CA ILE A 341 -25.68 -6.78 -15.96
C ILE A 341 -25.92 -8.12 -16.66
N ILE A 342 -24.87 -8.67 -17.27
CA ILE A 342 -24.93 -9.90 -18.05
C ILE A 342 -24.01 -10.93 -17.42
N ARG A 343 -24.54 -12.12 -17.12
CA ARG A 343 -23.75 -13.27 -16.68
C ARG A 343 -22.90 -13.81 -17.82
N SER A 344 -21.61 -14.06 -17.56
CA SER A 344 -20.76 -14.79 -18.49
C SER A 344 -21.03 -16.29 -18.38
N ALA A 345 -21.40 -16.94 -19.49
CA ALA A 345 -21.81 -18.34 -19.49
C ALA A 345 -20.68 -19.35 -19.17
N SER A 346 -19.41 -18.96 -19.30
CA SER A 346 -18.25 -19.86 -19.17
C SER A 346 -17.32 -19.54 -18.00
N THR A 347 -17.64 -18.54 -17.19
CA THR A 347 -16.73 -18.04 -16.14
C THR A 347 -17.52 -17.46 -14.97
N ASN A 348 -16.91 -17.42 -13.78
CA ASN A 348 -17.39 -16.64 -12.64
C ASN A 348 -17.21 -15.14 -12.90
N ALA A 349 -17.93 -14.61 -13.89
CA ALA A 349 -17.77 -13.24 -14.36
C ALA A 349 -19.09 -12.64 -14.82
N VAL A 350 -19.14 -11.32 -14.76
CA VAL A 350 -20.25 -10.51 -15.25
C VAL A 350 -19.72 -9.40 -16.14
N ALA A 351 -20.51 -9.08 -17.16
CA ALA A 351 -20.31 -7.90 -17.98
C ALA A 351 -21.31 -6.83 -17.56
N LEU A 352 -20.81 -5.65 -17.17
CA LEU A 352 -21.62 -4.48 -16.86
C LEU A 352 -21.58 -3.53 -18.04
N LEU A 353 -22.74 -3.07 -18.49
CA LEU A 353 -22.85 -2.11 -19.58
C LEU A 353 -23.61 -0.88 -19.11
N GLY A 354 -23.18 0.31 -19.53
CA GLY A 354 -23.85 1.55 -19.15
C GLY A 354 -23.19 2.78 -19.74
N LYS A 355 -23.85 3.91 -19.57
CA LYS A 355 -23.39 5.23 -19.99
C LYS A 355 -22.76 5.93 -18.79
N SER A 356 -21.52 6.39 -18.93
CA SER A 356 -20.85 7.19 -17.90
C SER A 356 -21.42 8.61 -17.85
N SER A 357 -21.09 9.35 -16.79
CA SER A 357 -21.42 10.78 -16.65
C SER A 357 -20.89 11.65 -17.81
N GLU A 358 -19.72 11.29 -18.37
CA GLU A 358 -19.14 11.91 -19.57
C GLU A 358 -19.88 11.59 -20.88
N GLY A 359 -20.93 10.76 -20.81
CA GLY A 359 -21.78 10.43 -21.94
C GLY A 359 -21.30 9.29 -22.83
N PHE A 360 -20.19 8.64 -22.47
CA PHE A 360 -19.65 7.49 -23.21
C PHE A 360 -20.23 6.18 -22.72
N TRP A 361 -20.48 5.25 -23.64
CA TRP A 361 -20.92 3.91 -23.29
C TRP A 361 -19.71 3.01 -23.00
N TRP A 362 -19.83 2.20 -21.96
CA TRP A 362 -18.80 1.28 -21.51
C TRP A 362 -19.35 -0.13 -21.35
N ARG A 363 -18.45 -1.11 -21.54
CA ARG A 363 -18.62 -2.50 -21.16
C ARG A 363 -17.46 -2.89 -20.26
N LEU A 364 -17.74 -3.23 -19.00
CA LEU A 364 -16.77 -3.67 -18.02
C LEU A 364 -16.91 -5.17 -17.77
N ALA A 365 -15.80 -5.87 -17.59
CA ALA A 365 -15.77 -7.27 -17.22
C ALA A 365 -15.20 -7.41 -15.80
N VAL A 366 -16.05 -7.84 -14.88
CA VAL A 366 -15.69 -8.09 -13.49
C VAL A 366 -15.78 -9.60 -13.24
N LYS A 367 -14.71 -10.16 -12.69
CA LYS A 367 -14.62 -11.59 -12.34
C LYS A 367 -14.66 -11.73 -10.83
N THR A 368 -15.33 -12.77 -10.33
CA THR A 368 -15.22 -13.18 -8.94
C THR A 368 -14.27 -14.36 -8.80
N ALA A 369 -13.57 -14.45 -7.66
CA ALA A 369 -12.84 -15.64 -7.28
C ALA A 369 -13.78 -16.86 -7.22
N GLY A 370 -13.23 -18.06 -7.38
CA GLY A 370 -14.00 -19.32 -7.46
C GLY A 370 -14.97 -19.55 -6.28
N ASN A 371 -14.61 -19.03 -5.12
CA ASN A 371 -15.35 -19.10 -3.85
C ASN A 371 -16.21 -17.85 -3.54
N GLY A 372 -16.30 -16.88 -4.45
CA GLY A 372 -17.11 -15.67 -4.24
C GLY A 372 -16.51 -14.66 -3.26
N SER A 373 -15.26 -14.81 -2.80
CA SER A 373 -14.71 -13.94 -1.76
C SER A 373 -14.13 -12.63 -2.28
N GLU A 374 -13.89 -12.51 -3.59
CA GLU A 374 -13.17 -11.37 -4.17
C GLU A 374 -13.72 -11.01 -5.56
N TRP A 375 -13.84 -9.72 -5.85
CA TRP A 375 -14.18 -9.23 -7.19
C TRP A 375 -13.01 -8.46 -7.82
N TRP A 376 -12.75 -8.73 -9.09
CA TRP A 376 -11.65 -8.18 -9.86
C TRP A 376 -12.14 -7.56 -11.16
N LEU A 377 -11.95 -6.26 -11.34
CA LEU A 377 -12.11 -5.58 -12.62
C LEU A 377 -10.96 -5.99 -13.53
N THR A 378 -11.28 -6.74 -14.59
CA THR A 378 -10.27 -7.33 -15.49
C THR A 378 -10.16 -6.62 -16.82
N SER A 379 -11.24 -5.99 -17.29
CA SER A 379 -11.21 -5.16 -18.48
C SER A 379 -12.38 -4.18 -18.50
N PHE A 380 -12.22 -3.09 -19.24
CA PHE A 380 -13.34 -2.23 -19.63
C PHE A 380 -13.14 -1.71 -21.04
N HIS A 381 -14.22 -1.55 -21.81
CA HIS A 381 -14.22 -1.22 -23.23
C HIS A 381 -15.20 -0.11 -23.51
N ARG A 382 -14.72 0.95 -24.18
CA ARG A 382 -15.63 1.94 -24.74
C ARG A 382 -16.44 1.30 -25.86
N LYS A 383 -17.72 1.63 -25.91
CA LYS A 383 -18.69 1.12 -26.87
C LYS A 383 -19.52 2.25 -27.43
N SER A 384 -20.12 2.00 -28.59
CA SER A 384 -21.25 2.81 -29.07
C SER A 384 -22.55 2.32 -28.44
N TYR A 385 -23.56 3.19 -28.39
CA TYR A 385 -24.90 2.80 -27.97
C TYR A 385 -25.44 1.59 -28.75
N ALA A 386 -25.27 1.60 -30.07
CA ALA A 386 -25.75 0.54 -30.96
C ALA A 386 -25.09 -0.82 -30.67
N GLU A 387 -23.79 -0.84 -30.36
CA GLU A 387 -23.10 -2.08 -29.94
C GLU A 387 -23.60 -2.56 -28.58
N THR A 388 -23.73 -1.65 -27.60
CA THR A 388 -24.22 -1.98 -26.26
C THR A 388 -25.62 -2.59 -26.32
N TYR A 389 -26.54 -1.96 -27.05
CA TYR A 389 -27.90 -2.45 -27.23
C TYR A 389 -27.94 -3.86 -27.85
N LYS A 390 -27.14 -4.11 -28.90
CA LYS A 390 -27.03 -5.45 -29.52
C LYS A 390 -26.53 -6.52 -28.54
N VAL A 391 -25.61 -6.16 -27.64
CA VAL A 391 -25.08 -7.09 -26.63
C VAL A 391 -26.15 -7.44 -25.58
N ILE A 392 -26.92 -6.45 -25.12
CA ILE A 392 -28.01 -6.63 -24.15
C ILE A 392 -29.10 -7.53 -24.75
N GLU A 393 -29.57 -7.22 -25.96
CA GLU A 393 -30.58 -8.01 -26.67
C GLU A 393 -30.17 -9.47 -26.87
N ARG A 394 -28.89 -9.69 -27.22
CA ARG A 394 -28.35 -11.05 -27.36
C ARG A 394 -28.33 -11.80 -26.03
N ALA A 395 -27.98 -11.13 -24.94
CA ALA A 395 -27.97 -11.74 -23.61
C ALA A 395 -29.38 -12.06 -23.11
N LYS A 396 -30.36 -11.19 -23.39
CA LYS A 396 -31.77 -11.39 -23.08
C LYS A 396 -32.31 -12.65 -23.76
N ARG A 397 -32.06 -12.82 -25.07
CA ARG A 397 -32.45 -14.03 -25.83
C ARG A 397 -31.75 -15.30 -25.34
N ALA A 398 -30.53 -15.18 -24.82
CA ALA A 398 -29.76 -16.30 -24.31
C ALA A 398 -30.05 -16.63 -22.82
N GLY A 399 -30.94 -15.88 -22.15
CA GLY A 399 -31.24 -16.08 -20.73
C GLY A 399 -30.10 -15.72 -19.77
N ASN A 400 -29.14 -14.90 -20.21
CA ASN A 400 -27.96 -14.53 -19.43
C ASN A 400 -28.04 -13.13 -18.81
N LEU A 401 -29.16 -12.43 -18.97
CA LEU A 401 -29.38 -11.09 -18.41
C LEU A 401 -29.76 -11.22 -16.92
N ILE A 402 -28.96 -10.62 -16.04
CA ILE A 402 -29.21 -10.58 -14.59
C ILE A 402 -30.12 -9.39 -14.26
N GLU A 403 -29.81 -8.22 -14.81
CA GLU A 403 -30.52 -6.96 -14.56
C GLU A 403 -30.37 -6.04 -15.79
N GLY A 404 -31.37 -5.20 -16.06
CA GLY A 404 -31.40 -4.25 -17.18
C GLY A 404 -32.53 -4.50 -18.18
N ASP A 405 -32.86 -3.47 -18.98
CA ASP A 405 -33.96 -3.50 -19.96
C ASP A 405 -33.52 -3.60 -21.42
#